data_AF-A0A953WP24-F1
#
_entry.id   AF-A0A953WP24-F1
#
_cell.length_a   1.000
_cell.length_b   1.000
_cell.length_c   1.000
_cell.angle_alpha   90.00
_cell.angle_beta   90.00
_cell.angle_gamma   90.00
#
_symmetry.space_group_name_H-M   'P 1'
#
loop_
_entity.id
_entity.type
_entity.pdbx_description
1 polymer ?
#
loop_
_entity_poly.entity_id
_entity_poly.type
_entity_poly.pdbx_seq_one_letter_code
_entity_poly.pdbx_strand_id
1 'polypeptide(L)'
;MRKLLFILLPVIAIAGAGAAWFVTQTPASPFDGAAADETPSAEVLAHGEYVARLADCVACHSTPESAPFAGGLEMATPLGSIYATNITSDPETGIGGYSLADFDRAVRKGVG
;
A
#
# COMPACT_ATOMS: atom_id res chain seq x y z
N MET A 1 20.63 -9.98 42.24
CA MET A 1 20.46 -8.85 41.30
C MET A 1 21.19 -9.09 39.97
N ARG A 2 22.53 -9.28 39.94
CA ARG A 2 23.29 -9.47 38.68
C ARG A 2 22.85 -10.66 37.81
N LYS A 3 22.48 -11.81 38.42
CA LYS A 3 21.94 -12.99 37.72
C LYS A 3 20.59 -12.75 37.05
N LEU A 4 19.75 -11.90 37.65
CA LEU A 4 18.45 -11.54 37.07
C LEU A 4 18.65 -10.62 35.85
N LEU A 5 19.65 -9.73 35.91
CA LEU A 5 20.04 -8.86 34.80
C LEU A 5 20.50 -9.68 33.57
N PHE A 6 21.27 -10.76 33.79
CA PHE A 6 21.73 -11.65 32.71
C PHE A 6 20.62 -12.42 32.00
N ILE A 7 19.43 -12.55 32.61
CA ILE A 7 18.27 -13.22 32.01
C ILE A 7 17.30 -12.20 31.40
N LEU A 8 17.05 -11.08 32.08
CA LEU A 8 16.09 -10.08 31.62
C LEU A 8 16.57 -9.30 30.40
N LEU A 9 17.86 -8.95 30.33
CA LEU A 9 18.42 -8.22 29.18
C LEU A 9 18.21 -8.94 27.83
N PRO A 10 18.57 -10.23 27.68
CA PRO A 10 18.35 -10.93 26.40
C PRO A 10 16.86 -11.11 26.09
N VAL A 11 16.00 -11.33 27.08
CA VAL A 11 14.55 -11.44 26.85
C VAL A 11 13.98 -10.13 26.33
N ILE A 12 14.35 -9.00 26.93
CA ILE A 12 13.93 -7.68 26.46
C ILE A 12 14.48 -7.39 25.06
N ALA A 13 15.74 -7.76 24.80
CA ALA A 13 16.33 -7.59 23.47
C ALA A 13 15.60 -8.40 22.40
N ILE A 14 15.26 -9.67 22.67
CA ILE A 14 14.53 -10.53 21.74
C ILE A 14 13.10 -10.03 21.54
N ALA A 15 12.41 -9.65 22.62
CA ALA A 15 11.06 -9.09 22.52
C ALA A 15 11.05 -7.78 21.74
N GLY A 16 12.03 -6.91 21.98
CA GLY A 16 12.21 -5.67 21.23
C GLY A 16 12.49 -5.92 19.74
N ALA A 17 13.37 -6.86 19.42
CA ALA A 17 13.66 -7.23 18.03
C ALA A 17 12.44 -7.85 17.33
N GLY A 18 11.70 -8.73 18.02
CA GLY A 18 10.49 -9.34 17.49
C GLY A 18 9.37 -8.32 17.26
N ALA A 19 9.18 -7.39 18.18
CA ALA A 19 8.22 -6.30 18.03
C ALA A 19 8.61 -5.36 16.88
N ALA A 20 9.90 -5.00 16.78
CA ALA A 20 10.40 -4.18 15.69
C ALA A 20 10.14 -4.85 14.34
N TRP A 21 10.53 -6.12 14.19
CA TRP A 21 10.29 -6.90 12.97
C TRP A 21 8.80 -6.99 12.63
N PHE A 22 7.93 -7.27 13.62
CA PHE A 22 6.50 -7.40 13.39
C PHE A 22 5.84 -6.10 12.89
N VAL A 23 6.32 -4.94 13.36
CA VAL A 23 5.76 -3.63 12.99
C VAL A 23 6.36 -3.10 11.69
N THR A 24 7.58 -3.50 11.32
CA THR A 24 8.25 -3.01 10.11
C THR A 24 8.25 -3.99 8.94
N GLN A 25 7.75 -5.21 9.11
CA GLN A 25 7.63 -6.17 8.01
C GLN A 25 6.63 -5.69 6.94
N THR A 26 6.96 -5.94 5.68
CA THR A 26 6.01 -5.81 4.58
C THR A 26 5.07 -7.03 4.59
N PRO A 27 3.74 -6.84 4.53
CA PRO A 27 2.81 -7.96 4.47
C PRO A 27 3.04 -8.80 3.20
N ALA A 28 2.99 -10.12 3.34
CA ALA A 28 3.07 -11.02 2.20
C ALA A 28 1.91 -10.77 1.21
N SER A 29 2.22 -10.86 -0.09
CA SER A 29 1.24 -10.84 -1.17
C SER A 29 1.28 -12.17 -1.94
N PRO A 30 0.13 -12.68 -2.41
CA PRO A 30 0.10 -13.83 -3.31
C PRO A 30 0.90 -13.62 -4.61
N PHE A 31 1.23 -12.37 -4.94
CA PHE A 31 1.93 -11.98 -6.15
C PHE A 31 3.43 -11.72 -5.92
N ASP A 32 3.97 -12.01 -4.74
CA ASP A 32 5.39 -11.85 -4.47
C ASP A 32 6.23 -12.72 -5.42
N GLY A 33 7.17 -12.08 -6.13
CA GLY A 33 8.00 -12.74 -7.15
C GLY A 33 7.31 -13.02 -8.48
N ALA A 34 6.07 -12.56 -8.69
CA ALA A 34 5.42 -12.62 -9.99
C ALA A 34 6.15 -11.72 -11.00
N ALA A 35 6.42 -12.26 -12.19
CA ALA A 35 7.00 -11.48 -13.29
C ALA A 35 5.94 -10.55 -13.90
N ALA A 36 6.34 -9.32 -14.23
CA ALA A 36 5.49 -8.33 -14.88
C ALA A 36 5.43 -8.45 -16.42
N ASP A 37 6.06 -9.49 -16.98
CA ASP A 37 6.49 -9.52 -18.39
C ASP A 37 5.39 -9.75 -19.43
N GLU A 38 4.14 -9.96 -19.02
CA GLU A 38 3.04 -10.09 -19.97
C GLU A 38 2.30 -8.77 -20.13
N THR A 39 2.42 -8.17 -21.33
CA THR A 39 1.51 -7.10 -21.74
C THR A 39 0.08 -7.62 -21.61
N PRO A 40 -0.78 -7.00 -20.79
CA PRO A 40 -2.13 -7.50 -20.59
C PRO A 40 -2.90 -7.56 -21.90
N SER A 41 -3.70 -8.60 -22.10
CA SER A 41 -4.61 -8.67 -23.25
C SER A 41 -5.65 -7.55 -23.16
N ALA A 42 -6.24 -7.18 -24.30
CA ALA A 42 -7.31 -6.19 -24.34
C ALA A 42 -8.51 -6.58 -23.46
N GLU A 43 -8.80 -7.89 -23.34
CA GLU A 43 -9.84 -8.41 -22.46
C GLU A 43 -9.51 -8.17 -20.99
N VAL A 44 -8.27 -8.43 -20.57
CA VAL A 44 -7.82 -8.16 -19.20
C VAL A 44 -7.87 -6.67 -18.89
N LEU A 45 -7.47 -5.81 -19.84
CA LEU A 45 -7.57 -4.36 -19.68
C LEU A 45 -9.03 -3.90 -19.53
N ALA A 46 -9.93 -4.39 -20.38
CA ALA A 46 -11.36 -4.06 -20.31
C ALA A 46 -11.99 -4.53 -18.99
N HIS A 47 -11.60 -5.72 -18.51
CA HIS A 47 -12.03 -6.22 -17.22
C HIS A 47 -11.48 -5.37 -16.06
N GLY A 48 -10.19 -5.00 -16.11
CA GLY A 48 -9.56 -4.12 -15.13
C GLY A 48 -10.25 -2.75 -15.04
N GLU A 49 -10.58 -2.15 -16.19
CA GLU A 49 -11.34 -0.91 -16.26
C GLU A 49 -12.73 -1.05 -15.62
N TYR A 50 -13.43 -2.14 -15.91
CA TYR A 50 -14.73 -2.44 -15.30
C TYR A 50 -14.63 -2.56 -13.77
N VAL A 51 -13.65 -3.29 -13.26
CA VAL A 51 -13.43 -3.46 -11.82
C VAL A 51 -13.04 -2.14 -11.15
N ALA A 52 -12.17 -1.34 -11.77
CA ALA A 52 -11.76 -0.04 -11.25
C ALA A 52 -12.95 0.94 -11.13
N ARG A 53 -13.88 0.90 -12.09
CA ARG A 53 -15.13 1.67 -12.03
C ARG A 53 -16.05 1.19 -10.91
N LEU A 54 -16.22 -0.12 -10.76
CA LEU A 54 -17.05 -0.68 -9.68
C LEU A 54 -16.47 -0.42 -8.29
N ALA A 55 -15.15 -0.39 -8.17
CA ALA A 55 -14.45 -0.06 -6.93
C ALA A 55 -14.51 1.43 -6.57
N ASP A 56 -15.03 2.27 -7.47
CA ASP A 56 -15.21 3.71 -7.30
C ASP A 56 -13.94 4.48 -6.90
N CYS A 57 -12.77 4.01 -7.37
CA CYS A 57 -11.49 4.61 -7.02
C CYS A 57 -11.42 6.10 -7.39
N VAL A 58 -12.10 6.49 -8.47
CA VAL A 58 -12.09 7.86 -9.00
C VAL A 58 -12.77 8.86 -8.07
N ALA A 59 -13.76 8.43 -7.27
CA ALA A 59 -14.48 9.30 -6.35
C ALA A 59 -13.58 9.81 -5.23
N CYS A 60 -12.67 8.96 -4.73
CA CYS A 60 -11.72 9.35 -3.70
C CYS A 60 -10.42 9.91 -4.29
N HIS A 61 -9.94 9.36 -5.39
CA HIS A 61 -8.64 9.75 -5.97
C HIS A 61 -8.76 10.85 -7.03
N SER A 62 -9.74 11.75 -6.94
CA SER A 62 -9.83 12.92 -7.82
C SER A 62 -10.45 14.10 -7.08
N THR A 63 -10.18 15.31 -7.54
CA THR A 63 -10.95 16.52 -7.21
C THR A 63 -11.64 17.05 -8.47
N PRO A 64 -12.63 17.96 -8.36
CA PRO A 64 -13.28 18.55 -9.53
C PRO A 64 -12.30 19.28 -10.49
N GLU A 65 -11.17 19.75 -9.96
CA GLU A 65 -10.14 20.49 -10.70
C GLU A 65 -8.97 19.62 -11.16
N SER A 66 -8.87 18.37 -10.70
CA SER A 66 -7.76 17.47 -11.02
C SER A 66 -8.04 16.57 -12.22
N ALA A 67 -6.98 16.03 -12.82
CA ALA A 67 -7.13 14.86 -13.68
C ALA A 67 -7.71 13.68 -12.86
N PRO A 68 -8.45 12.75 -13.50
CA PRO A 68 -8.90 11.53 -12.83
C PRO A 68 -7.72 10.79 -12.20
N PHE A 69 -7.92 10.23 -11.00
CA PHE A 69 -6.93 9.43 -10.27
C PHE A 69 -5.71 10.20 -9.73
N ALA A 70 -5.65 11.52 -9.91
CA ALA A 70 -4.53 12.35 -9.44
C ALA A 70 -4.48 12.56 -7.92
N GLY A 71 -5.49 12.10 -7.18
CA GLY A 71 -5.59 12.27 -5.73
C GLY A 71 -6.03 13.66 -5.31
N GLY A 72 -5.72 14.03 -4.07
CA GLY A 72 -5.93 15.38 -3.53
C GLY A 72 -7.27 15.61 -2.83
N LEU A 73 -8.20 14.65 -2.84
CA LEU A 73 -9.44 14.77 -2.08
C LEU A 73 -9.14 14.83 -0.58
N GLU A 74 -9.64 15.88 0.08
CA GLU A 74 -9.56 16.04 1.52
C GLU A 74 -10.62 15.20 2.23
N MET A 75 -10.17 14.39 3.20
CA MET A 75 -11.04 13.59 4.08
C MET A 75 -10.79 14.02 5.52
N ALA A 76 -11.77 14.66 6.13
CA ALA A 76 -11.70 15.08 7.52
C ALA A 76 -11.73 13.86 8.46
N THR A 77 -10.75 13.77 9.37
CA THR A 77 -10.74 12.76 10.44
C THR A 77 -10.62 13.45 11.80
N PRO A 78 -10.94 12.75 12.92
CA PRO A 78 -10.75 13.29 14.27
C PRO A 78 -9.29 13.68 14.61
N LEU A 79 -8.31 13.19 13.84
CA LEU A 79 -6.89 13.45 14.03
C LEU A 79 -6.36 14.58 13.12
N GLY A 80 -7.22 15.15 12.27
CA GLY A 80 -6.87 16.09 11.21
C GLY A 80 -7.29 15.57 9.83
N SER A 81 -7.12 16.40 8.81
CA SER A 81 -7.43 16.01 7.44
C SER A 81 -6.36 15.09 6.87
N ILE A 82 -6.80 14.07 6.13
CA ILE A 82 -5.95 13.24 5.27
C ILE A 82 -6.32 13.51 3.81
N TYR A 83 -5.38 13.30 2.89
CA TYR A 83 -5.58 13.55 1.48
C TYR A 83 -5.40 12.27 0.69
N ALA A 84 -6.29 12.01 -0.27
CA ALA A 84 -6.16 10.87 -1.16
C ALA A 84 -4.87 10.99 -2.01
N THR A 85 -4.19 9.87 -2.21
CA THR A 85 -2.92 9.82 -2.96
C THR A 85 -3.14 9.88 -4.48
N ASN A 86 -2.10 10.23 -5.23
CA ASN A 86 -2.09 10.10 -6.68
C ASN A 86 -1.91 8.61 -7.05
N ILE A 87 -2.86 8.04 -7.79
CA ILE A 87 -2.83 6.65 -8.29
C ILE A 87 -2.86 6.58 -9.82
N THR A 88 -2.44 7.66 -10.50
CA THR A 88 -2.19 7.63 -11.94
C THR A 88 -1.04 6.69 -12.29
N SER A 89 -0.89 6.37 -13.57
CA SER A 89 0.23 5.58 -14.09
C SER A 89 1.56 6.37 -14.15
N ASP A 90 1.64 7.55 -13.53
CA ASP A 90 2.85 8.34 -13.45
C ASP A 90 3.92 7.59 -12.61
N PRO A 91 5.16 7.44 -13.10
CA PRO A 91 6.18 6.64 -12.42
C PRO A 91 6.84 7.36 -11.23
N GLU A 92 6.75 8.69 -11.15
CA GLU A 92 7.42 9.48 -10.09
C GLU A 92 6.47 9.82 -8.94
N THR A 93 5.23 10.15 -9.28
CA THR A 93 4.23 10.71 -8.37
C THR A 93 2.98 9.86 -8.24
N GLY A 94 2.79 8.86 -9.12
CA GLY A 94 1.68 7.91 -9.10
C GLY A 94 2.12 6.49 -8.74
N ILE A 95 1.35 5.49 -9.19
CA ILE A 95 1.63 4.06 -8.99
C ILE A 95 2.27 3.42 -10.23
N GLY A 96 2.83 4.21 -11.17
CA GLY A 96 3.38 3.70 -12.42
C GLY A 96 4.53 2.68 -12.24
N GLY A 97 5.20 2.71 -11.08
CA GLY A 97 6.25 1.76 -10.72
C GLY A 97 5.80 0.58 -9.86
N TYR A 98 4.52 0.48 -9.50
CA TYR A 98 4.04 -0.60 -8.63
C TYR A 98 4.08 -1.95 -9.34
N SER A 99 4.63 -2.97 -8.67
CA SER A 99 4.36 -4.34 -9.05
C SER A 99 2.92 -4.74 -8.68
N LEU A 100 2.45 -5.87 -9.19
CA LEU A 100 1.14 -6.41 -8.77
C LEU A 100 1.09 -6.71 -7.26
N ALA A 101 2.22 -7.10 -6.67
CA ALA A 101 2.34 -7.32 -5.23
C ALA A 101 2.22 -6.02 -4.44
N ASP A 102 2.80 -4.93 -4.95
CA ASP A 102 2.68 -3.59 -4.33
C ASP A 102 1.25 -3.08 -4.42
N PHE A 103 0.60 -3.23 -5.58
CA PHE A 103 -0.80 -2.88 -5.75
C PHE A 103 -1.72 -3.67 -4.81
N ASP A 104 -1.51 -4.99 -4.67
CA ASP A 104 -2.26 -5.84 -3.74
C ASP A 104 -2.09 -5.41 -2.28
N ARG A 105 -0.84 -5.10 -1.86
CA ARG A 105 -0.57 -4.57 -0.52
C ARG A 105 -1.23 -3.22 -0.29
N ALA A 106 -1.15 -2.30 -1.26
CA ALA A 106 -1.75 -0.97 -1.12
C ALA A 106 -3.27 -1.07 -0.94
N VAL A 107 -3.94 -1.83 -1.81
CA VAL A 107 -5.41 -1.92 -1.81
C VAL A 107 -5.95 -2.79 -0.67
N ARG A 108 -5.34 -3.96 -0.42
CA ARG A 108 -5.90 -4.93 0.54
C ARG A 108 -5.33 -4.79 1.96
N LYS A 109 -4.17 -4.16 2.10
CA LYS A 109 -3.44 -4.05 3.38
C LYS A 109 -3.17 -2.61 3.80
N GLY A 110 -3.36 -1.63 2.92
CA GLY A 110 -3.07 -0.22 3.20
C GLY A 110 -1.57 0.05 3.36
N VAL A 111 -0.72 -0.68 2.64
CA VAL A 111 0.75 -0.55 2.69
C VAL A 111 1.27 -0.16 1.31
N GLY A 112 2.00 0.95 1.21
CA GLY A 112 2.56 1.47 -0.03
C GLY A 112 3.63 2.52 0.20
#